data_AF-A0A5E4JXG2-F1
#
_entry.id   AF-A0A5E4JXG2-F1
#
_cell.length_a   1.000
_cell.length_b   1.000
_cell.length_c   1.000
_cell.angle_alpha   90.00
_cell.angle_beta   90.00
_cell.angle_gamma   90.00
#
_symmetry.space_group_name_H-M   'P 1'
#
loop_
_entity.id
_entity.type
_entity.pdbx_description
1 polymer ?
#
loop_
_entity_poly.entity_id
_entity_poly.type
_entity_poly.pdbx_seq_one_letter_code
_entity_poly.pdbx_strand_id
1 'polypeptide(L)'
;MVYGGFVAQIPNSVFIVVHVVAMLIGGYFALKFKGRPLFALFGLYVLAELAYLLYHLYVFNMLFSHVLAEVFLLVGIILVGLKAK
;
A
#
# COMPACT_ATOMS: atom_id res chain seq x y z
N MET A 1 -8.20 -22.92 -11.62
CA MET A 1 -7.41 -22.05 -12.53
C MET A 1 -5.96 -22.08 -12.05
N VAL A 2 -5.01 -22.33 -12.95
CA VAL A 2 -3.55 -22.38 -12.67
C VAL A 2 -2.97 -20.97 -12.79
N TYR A 3 -3.52 -20.02 -12.05
CA TYR A 3 -2.91 -18.71 -11.83
C TYR A 3 -3.02 -18.45 -10.33
N GLY A 4 -1.88 -18.42 -9.65
CA GLY A 4 -1.81 -18.31 -8.18
C GLY A 4 -0.94 -19.37 -7.49
N GLY A 5 -0.52 -20.43 -8.18
CA GLY A 5 0.31 -21.50 -7.59
C GLY A 5 1.66 -21.01 -7.04
N PHE A 6 2.30 -20.06 -7.74
CA PHE A 6 3.55 -19.46 -7.28
C PHE A 6 3.34 -18.58 -6.04
N VAL A 7 2.36 -17.67 -6.09
CA VAL A 7 2.10 -16.72 -5.00
C VAL A 7 1.62 -17.44 -3.73
N ALA A 8 0.83 -18.50 -3.87
CA ALA A 8 0.38 -19.33 -2.76
C ALA A 8 1.50 -20.12 -2.07
N GLN A 9 2.66 -20.30 -2.72
CA GLN A 9 3.84 -20.95 -2.13
C GLN A 9 4.72 -19.97 -1.35
N ILE A 10 4.49 -18.66 -1.51
CA ILE A 10 5.29 -17.64 -0.82
C ILE A 10 4.86 -17.59 0.65
N PRO A 11 5.79 -17.74 1.62
CA PRO A 11 5.46 -17.62 3.03
C PRO A 11 4.89 -16.25 3.37
N ASN A 12 3.90 -16.21 4.27
CA ASN A 12 3.30 -14.95 4.75
C ASN A 12 4.33 -13.93 5.27
N SER A 13 5.42 -14.41 5.88
CA SER A 13 6.53 -13.57 6.37
C SER A 13 7.22 -12.78 5.26
N VAL A 14 7.31 -13.33 4.05
CA VAL A 14 7.89 -12.62 2.90
C VAL A 14 7.02 -11.43 2.51
N PHE A 15 5.70 -11.58 2.51
CA PHE A 15 4.79 -10.47 2.22
C PHE A 15 4.89 -9.37 3.28
N ILE A 16 5.01 -9.72 4.57
CA ILE A 16 5.26 -8.73 5.62
C ILE A 16 6.51 -7.90 5.32
N VAL A 17 7.62 -8.56 4.95
CA VAL A 17 8.86 -7.84 4.61
C VAL A 17 8.67 -6.93 3.41
N VAL A 18 8.03 -7.41 2.34
CA VAL A 18 7.77 -6.61 1.13
C VAL A 18 6.94 -5.37 1.47
N HIS A 19 5.88 -5.52 2.25
CA HIS A 19 5.03 -4.39 2.65
C HIS A 19 5.73 -3.42 3.60
N VAL A 20 6.57 -3.90 4.53
CA VAL A 20 7.42 -3.01 5.35
C VAL A 20 8.37 -2.20 4.47
N VAL A 21 9.07 -2.84 3.54
CA VAL A 21 10.03 -2.17 2.65
C VAL A 21 9.31 -1.15 1.76
N ALA A 22 8.19 -1.55 1.16
CA ALA A 22 7.34 -0.68 0.37
C ALA A 22 6.86 0.53 1.19
N MET A 23 6.34 0.31 2.40
CA MET A 23 5.90 1.38 3.31
C MET A 23 7.03 2.36 3.61
N LEU A 24 8.26 1.88 3.87
CA LEU A 24 9.42 2.73 4.11
C LEU A 24 9.80 3.56 2.88
N ILE A 25 9.78 2.97 1.68
CA ILE A 25 10.02 3.67 0.41
C ILE A 25 8.96 4.76 0.20
N GLY A 26 7.69 4.43 0.43
CA GLY A 26 6.58 5.38 0.40
C GLY A 26 6.78 6.53 1.38
N GLY A 27 7.17 6.23 2.62
CA GLY A 27 7.44 7.22 3.67
C GLY A 27 8.60 8.15 3.29
N TYR A 28 9.69 7.61 2.74
CA TYR A 28 10.80 8.40 2.22
C TYR A 28 10.33 9.37 1.12
N PHE A 29 9.56 8.89 0.14
CA PHE A 29 9.07 9.76 -0.94
C PHE A 29 8.03 10.76 -0.46
N ALA A 30 7.16 10.41 0.49
CA ALA A 30 6.25 11.35 1.11
C ALA A 30 7.05 12.51 1.72
N LEU A 31 8.04 12.23 2.56
CA LEU A 31 8.89 13.26 3.16
C LEU A 31 9.63 14.09 2.10
N LYS A 32 10.16 13.44 1.05
CA LYS A 32 10.85 14.11 -0.06
C LYS A 32 9.96 15.08 -0.84
N PHE A 33 8.67 14.76 -0.99
CA PHE A 33 7.71 15.58 -1.73
C PHE A 33 6.84 16.45 -0.83
N LYS A 34 7.19 16.65 0.44
CA LYS A 34 6.45 17.49 1.38
C LYS A 34 6.16 18.88 0.77
N GLY A 35 4.90 19.29 0.84
CA GLY A 35 4.41 20.55 0.25
C GLY A 35 4.09 20.48 -1.24
N ARG A 36 4.29 19.33 -1.91
CA ARG A 36 3.92 19.10 -3.32
C ARG A 36 2.73 18.15 -3.42
N PRO A 37 1.99 18.12 -4.54
CA PRO A 37 0.87 17.19 -4.76
C PRO A 37 1.21 15.72 -4.48
N LEU A 38 2.42 15.30 -4.82
CA LEU A 38 2.91 13.94 -4.61
C LEU A 38 3.01 13.54 -3.13
N PHE A 39 3.08 14.49 -2.18
CA PHE A 39 3.05 14.21 -0.75
C PHE A 39 1.82 13.38 -0.38
N ALA A 40 0.63 13.78 -0.86
CA ALA A 40 -0.62 13.12 -0.53
C ALA A 40 -0.68 11.71 -1.11
N LEU A 41 -0.18 11.50 -2.35
CA LEU A 41 -0.09 10.18 -2.97
C LEU A 41 0.78 9.24 -2.14
N PHE A 42 2.01 9.65 -1.82
CA PHE A 42 2.91 8.79 -1.06
C PHE A 42 2.47 8.61 0.39
N GLY A 43 1.79 9.59 0.99
CA GLY A 43 1.16 9.43 2.30
C GLY A 43 0.04 8.39 2.29
N LEU A 44 -0.82 8.41 1.27
CA LEU A 44 -1.86 7.39 1.08
C LEU A 44 -1.27 6.02 0.75
N TYR A 45 -0.18 5.98 -0.02
CA TYR A 45 0.57 4.75 -0.25
C TYR A 45 1.07 4.12 1.06
N VAL A 46 1.64 4.92 1.97
CA VAL A 46 2.05 4.44 3.30
C VAL A 46 0.87 3.85 4.09
N LEU A 47 -0.29 4.50 4.04
CA LEU A 47 -1.50 3.99 4.69
C LEU A 47 -2.00 2.69 4.05
N ALA A 48 -1.88 2.54 2.73
CA ALA A 48 -2.18 1.31 2.02
C ALA A 48 -1.28 0.15 2.47
N GLU A 49 0.03 0.38 2.52
CA GLU A 49 1.00 -0.64 2.96
C GLU A 49 0.80 -1.00 4.44
N LEU A 50 0.41 -0.05 5.29
CA LEU A 50 0.03 -0.32 6.67
C LEU A 50 -1.22 -1.20 6.75
N ALA A 51 -2.24 -0.95 5.93
CA ALA A 51 -3.43 -1.79 5.85
C ALA A 51 -3.08 -3.22 5.37
N TYR A 52 -2.17 -3.37 4.41
CA TYR A 52 -1.63 -4.68 4.00
C TYR A 52 -0.85 -5.38 5.13
N LEU A 53 -0.08 -4.65 5.92
CA LEU A 53 0.61 -5.24 7.08
C LEU A 53 -0.38 -5.77 8.12
N LEU A 54 -1.43 -5.00 8.41
CA LEU A 54 -2.48 -5.42 9.34
C LEU A 54 -3.24 -6.66 8.83
N TYR A 55 -3.40 -6.79 7.51
CA TYR A 55 -3.89 -8.01 6.85
C TYR A 55 -2.97 -9.21 7.15
N HIS A 56 -1.67 -9.09 6.86
CA HIS A 56 -0.72 -10.20 7.03
C HIS A 56 -0.46 -10.56 8.50
N LEU A 57 -0.72 -9.64 9.42
CA LEU A 57 -0.62 -9.85 10.86
C LEU A 57 -1.93 -10.36 11.49
N TYR A 58 -2.98 -10.62 10.68
CA TYR A 58 -4.29 -11.10 11.14
C TYR A 58 -4.97 -10.21 12.18
N VAL A 59 -4.70 -8.89 12.17
CA VAL A 59 -5.24 -7.94 13.16
C VAL A 59 -6.70 -7.58 12.85
N PHE A 60 -7.09 -7.55 11.57
CA PHE A 60 -8.44 -7.27 11.10
C PHE A 60 -8.90 -8.33 10.10
N ASN A 61 -10.19 -8.30 9.74
CA ASN A 61 -10.76 -9.18 8.70
C ASN A 61 -9.97 -9.07 7.39
N MET A 62 -9.67 -10.23 6.80
CA MET A 62 -8.82 -10.35 5.60
C MET A 62 -9.31 -9.47 4.44
N LEU A 63 -10.60 -9.58 4.11
CA LEU A 63 -11.20 -8.86 2.98
C LEU A 63 -11.26 -7.34 3.22
N PHE A 64 -11.49 -6.92 4.46
CA PHE A 64 -11.64 -5.49 4.78
C PHE A 64 -10.31 -4.74 4.63
N SER A 65 -9.23 -5.30 5.18
CA SER A 65 -7.91 -4.67 5.15
C SER A 65 -7.34 -4.58 3.73
N HIS A 66 -7.60 -5.60 2.91
CA HIS A 66 -7.17 -5.63 1.51
C HIS A 66 -7.88 -4.54 0.68
N VAL A 67 -9.21 -4.48 0.76
CA VAL A 67 -10.00 -3.46 0.04
C VAL A 67 -9.63 -2.05 0.51
N LEU A 68 -9.38 -1.87 1.81
CA LEU A 68 -8.95 -0.58 2.35
C LEU A 68 -7.61 -0.11 1.75
N ALA A 69 -6.66 -1.04 1.57
CA ALA A 69 -5.39 -0.74 0.94
C ALA A 69 -5.55 -0.31 -0.54
N GLU A 70 -6.37 -1.04 -1.30
CA GLU A 70 -6.68 -0.70 -2.70
C GLU A 70 -7.34 0.68 -2.82
N VAL A 71 -8.26 1.02 -1.90
CA VAL A 71 -8.93 2.33 -1.86
C VAL A 71 -7.94 3.45 -1.59
N PHE A 72 -7.02 3.29 -0.63
CA PHE A 72 -6.00 4.31 -0.37
C PHE A 72 -5.13 4.59 -1.59
N LEU A 73 -4.71 3.54 -2.30
CA LEU A 73 -3.92 3.68 -3.52
C LEU A 73 -4.71 4.43 -4.62
N LEU A 74 -5.96 4.04 -4.85
CA LEU A 74 -6.83 4.67 -5.84
C LEU A 74 -7.06 6.15 -5.55
N VAL A 75 -7.36 6.50 -4.29
CA VAL A 75 -7.52 7.89 -3.86
C VAL A 75 -6.25 8.69 -4.13
N GLY A 76 -5.08 8.12 -3.83
CA GLY A 76 -3.79 8.77 -4.10
C GLY A 76 -3.60 9.10 -5.59
N ILE A 77 -3.88 8.13 -6.46
CA ILE A 77 -3.78 8.30 -7.92
C ILE A 77 -4.74 9.39 -8.41
N ILE A 78 -6.01 9.36 -7.95
CA ILE A 78 -7.02 10.35 -8.32
C ILE A 78 -6.57 11.76 -7.91
N LEU A 79 -6.08 11.93 -6.67
CA LEU A 79 -5.64 13.24 -6.17
C LEU A 79 -4.49 13.83 -7.00
N VAL A 80 -3.57 13.00 -7.47
CA VAL A 80 -2.49 13.45 -8.36
C VAL A 80 -3.05 13.82 -9.73
N GLY A 81 -3.91 12.98 -10.31
CA GLY A 81 -4.55 13.26 -11.60
C GLY A 81 -5.36 14.57 -11.59
N LEU A 82 -6.05 14.88 -10.48
CA LEU A 82 -6.79 16.14 -10.33
C LEU A 82 -5.88 17.37 -10.18
N LYS A 83 -4.69 17.21 -9.59
CA LYS A 83 -3.72 18.31 -9.36
C LYS A 83 -2.74 18.49 -10.51
N ALA A 84 -2.79 17.66 -11.55
CA ALA A 84 -1.92 17.74 -12.73
C ALA A 84 -2.44 18.71 -13.82
N LYS A 85 -3.39 19.59 -13.49
CA LYS A 85 -3.90 20.66 -14.36
C LYS A 85 -3.13 21.96 -14.18
#